data_AF-A0A2S3IGX5-F1
#
_entry.id   AF-A0A2S3IGX5-F1
#
_cell.length_a   1.000
_cell.length_b   1.000
_cell.length_c   1.000
_cell.angle_alpha   90.00
_cell.angle_beta   90.00
_cell.angle_gamma   90.00
#
_symmetry.space_group_name_H-M   'P 1'
#
loop_
_entity.id
_entity.type
_entity.pdbx_description
1 polymer ?
#
loop_
_entity_poly.entity_id
_entity_poly.type
_entity_poly.pdbx_seq_one_letter_code
_entity_poly.pdbx_strand_id
1 'polypeptide(L)'
;MIHFVLLISRQGKVRLTKWYTPYPQKQRSKVIKEISSLVLTRGPKLCNFVEWQGYRVVYKRYASLYFCMCIDPADNELETLQIIHHYVEILDRYFGNAYFILDEILIAGELQESNKKAVLRLVTTQDALVEAAKEAASSLSNIIAQATK
;
A
#
# COMPACT_ATOMS: atom_id res chain seq x y z
N MET A 1 -8.20 -12.10 -7.09
CA MET A 1 -7.01 -11.23 -6.94
C MET A 1 -7.33 -9.91 -6.25
N ILE A 2 -6.34 -9.24 -5.64
CA ILE A 2 -6.46 -7.86 -5.14
C ILE A 2 -6.38 -6.88 -6.30
N HIS A 3 -7.43 -6.06 -6.51
CA HIS A 3 -7.47 -5.05 -7.57
C HIS A 3 -6.74 -3.75 -7.20
N PHE A 4 -6.87 -3.33 -5.96
CA PHE A 4 -6.23 -2.12 -5.44
C PHE A 4 -6.12 -2.13 -3.91
N VAL A 5 -5.17 -1.34 -3.41
CA VAL A 5 -4.94 -1.07 -1.99
C VAL A 5 -5.04 0.43 -1.74
N LEU A 6 -5.82 0.83 -0.74
CA LEU A 6 -5.99 2.22 -0.32
C LEU A 6 -5.72 2.36 1.18
N LEU A 7 -4.90 3.34 1.56
CA LEU A 7 -4.79 3.81 2.94
C LEU A 7 -5.43 5.19 3.06
N ILE A 8 -6.41 5.31 3.94
CA ILE A 8 -7.22 6.51 4.10
C ILE A 8 -7.18 6.93 5.56
N SER A 9 -6.89 8.20 5.84
CA SER A 9 -6.96 8.72 7.21
C SER A 9 -8.40 8.91 7.67
N ARG A 10 -8.60 9.03 8.98
CA ARG A 10 -9.91 9.35 9.56
C ARG A 10 -10.54 10.64 8.99
N GLN A 11 -9.72 11.58 8.50
CA GLN A 11 -10.17 12.82 7.84
C GLN A 11 -10.47 12.65 6.34
N GLY A 12 -10.37 11.44 5.79
CA GLY A 12 -10.55 11.17 4.36
C GLY A 12 -9.36 11.51 3.48
N LYS A 13 -8.19 11.81 4.07
CA LYS A 13 -6.97 12.03 3.29
C LYS A 13 -6.38 10.70 2.87
N VAL A 14 -6.19 10.51 1.56
CA VAL A 14 -5.50 9.34 1.02
C VAL A 14 -4.01 9.43 1.31
N ARG A 15 -3.44 8.36 1.86
CA ARG A 15 -2.02 8.26 2.23
C ARG A 15 -1.24 7.35 1.30
N LEU A 16 -1.89 6.32 0.77
CA LEU A 16 -1.29 5.40 -0.18
C LEU A 16 -2.36 4.89 -1.14
N THR A 17 -1.97 4.73 -2.41
CA THR A 17 -2.78 4.02 -3.42
C THR A 17 -1.90 3.10 -4.22
N LYS A 18 -2.26 1.82 -4.31
CA LYS A 18 -1.65 0.86 -5.24
C LYS A 18 -2.76 0.27 -6.11
N TRP A 19 -2.51 0.19 -7.41
CA TRP A 19 -3.47 -0.30 -8.40
C TRP A 19 -2.84 -1.48 -9.14
N TYR A 20 -3.42 -2.67 -9.00
CA TYR A 20 -2.99 -3.88 -9.70
C TYR A 20 -3.79 -4.11 -10.98
N THR A 21 -5.04 -3.64 -11.01
CA THR A 21 -5.84 -3.55 -12.23
C THR A 21 -5.67 -2.16 -12.88
N PRO A 22 -5.55 -2.08 -14.22
CA PRO A 22 -5.46 -0.80 -14.91
C PRO A 22 -6.78 -0.03 -14.80
N TYR A 23 -6.69 1.23 -14.38
CA TYR A 23 -7.81 2.16 -14.31
C TYR A 23 -7.41 3.52 -14.91
N PRO A 24 -8.26 4.17 -15.72
CA PRO A 24 -8.09 5.56 -16.10
C PRO A 24 -8.05 6.46 -14.85
N GLN A 25 -7.27 7.55 -14.91
CA GLN A 25 -7.10 8.44 -13.76
C GLN A 25 -8.43 9.00 -13.20
N LYS A 26 -9.37 9.35 -14.10
CA LYS A 26 -10.72 9.80 -13.71
C LYS A 26 -11.47 8.73 -12.90
N GLN A 27 -11.32 7.46 -13.27
CA GLN A 27 -11.94 6.34 -12.57
C GLN A 27 -11.27 6.10 -11.22
N ARG A 28 -9.94 6.16 -11.13
CA ARG A 28 -9.21 6.07 -9.85
C ARG A 28 -9.71 7.09 -8.84
N SER A 29 -9.88 8.35 -9.24
CA SER A 29 -10.41 9.40 -8.37
C SER A 29 -11.85 9.13 -7.92
N LYS A 30 -12.69 8.53 -8.79
CA LYS A 30 -14.06 8.14 -8.44
C LYS A 30 -14.07 7.00 -7.42
N VAL A 31 -13.29 5.94 -7.66
CA VAL A 31 -13.15 4.79 -6.75
C VAL A 31 -12.68 5.25 -5.38
N ILE A 32 -11.63 6.07 -5.30
CA ILE A 32 -11.12 6.61 -4.03
C ILE A 32 -12.22 7.31 -3.24
N LYS A 33 -13.04 8.16 -3.89
CA LYS A 33 -14.12 8.89 -3.22
C LYS A 33 -15.20 7.95 -2.70
N GLU A 34 -15.61 6.98 -3.52
CA GLU A 34 -16.63 6.00 -3.17
C GLU A 34 -16.17 5.12 -1.99
N ILE A 35 -14.98 4.54 -2.06
CA ILE A 35 -14.43 3.70 -0.98
C ILE A 35 -14.23 4.50 0.30
N SER A 36 -13.73 5.74 0.21
CA SER A 36 -13.58 6.60 1.39
C SER A 36 -14.92 6.89 2.06
N SER A 37 -15.94 7.27 1.29
CA SER A 37 -17.28 7.51 1.81
C SER A 37 -17.89 6.25 2.43
N LEU A 38 -17.70 5.10 1.78
CA LEU A 38 -18.22 3.81 2.23
C LEU A 38 -17.60 3.37 3.56
N VAL A 39 -16.28 3.49 3.71
CA VAL A 39 -15.55 2.98 4.88
C VAL A 39 -15.63 3.94 6.06
N LEU A 40 -15.54 5.26 5.85
CA LEU A 40 -15.48 6.25 6.94
C LEU A 40 -16.81 6.47 7.66
N THR A 41 -17.93 6.17 7.00
CA THR A 41 -19.28 6.32 7.57
C THR A 41 -19.72 5.09 8.36
N ARG A 42 -18.98 3.99 8.30
CA ARG A 42 -19.33 2.73 8.97
C ARG A 42 -18.98 2.73 10.45
N GLY A 43 -19.89 2.17 11.26
CA GLY A 43 -19.70 2.01 12.69
C GLY A 43 -18.60 1.00 13.05
N PRO A 44 -17.94 1.15 14.22
CA PRO A 44 -16.77 0.35 14.60
C PRO A 44 -17.06 -1.13 14.92
N LYS A 45 -18.33 -1.49 15.14
CA LYS A 45 -18.77 -2.87 15.44
C LYS A 45 -19.25 -3.63 14.19
N LEU A 46 -19.28 -2.98 13.03
CA LEU A 46 -19.68 -3.63 11.79
C LEU A 46 -18.58 -4.54 11.25
N CYS A 47 -18.96 -5.47 10.37
CA CYS A 47 -18.01 -6.35 9.72
C CYS A 47 -17.00 -5.57 8.86
N ASN A 48 -15.81 -6.16 8.72
CA ASN A 48 -14.68 -5.65 7.95
C ASN A 48 -14.83 -5.87 6.44
N PHE A 49 -15.97 -6.38 5.97
CA PHE A 49 -16.21 -6.77 4.58
C PHE A 49 -17.41 -6.00 4.06
N VAL A 50 -17.28 -5.40 2.87
CA VAL A 50 -18.34 -4.59 2.26
C VAL A 50 -18.43 -4.89 0.79
N GLU A 51 -19.62 -5.12 0.29
CA GLU A 51 -19.84 -5.25 -1.16
C GLU A 51 -19.78 -3.87 -1.83
N TRP A 52 -19.09 -3.80 -2.97
CA TRP A 52 -18.98 -2.58 -3.76
C TRP A 52 -18.82 -2.94 -5.23
N GLN A 53 -19.77 -2.51 -6.07
CA GLN A 53 -19.75 -2.71 -7.54
C GLN A 53 -19.50 -4.15 -7.99
N GLY A 54 -20.04 -5.14 -7.26
CA GLY A 54 -19.83 -6.55 -7.57
C GLY A 54 -18.48 -7.10 -7.14
N TYR A 55 -17.68 -6.34 -6.39
CA TYR A 55 -16.45 -6.77 -5.71
C TYR A 55 -16.64 -6.77 -4.19
N ARG A 56 -15.65 -7.30 -3.48
CA ARG A 56 -15.58 -7.24 -2.01
C ARG A 56 -14.46 -6.31 -1.56
N VAL A 57 -14.79 -5.38 -0.67
CA VAL A 57 -13.83 -4.48 -0.03
C VAL A 57 -13.60 -4.99 1.38
N VAL A 58 -12.37 -5.44 1.62
CA VAL A 58 -11.88 -5.82 2.94
C VAL A 58 -11.17 -4.63 3.55
N TYR A 59 -11.61 -4.19 4.72
CA TYR A 59 -11.01 -3.04 5.38
C TYR A 59 -10.79 -3.26 6.87
N LYS A 60 -9.73 -2.64 7.42
CA LYS A 60 -9.48 -2.62 8.85
C LYS A 60 -8.93 -1.26 9.28
N ARG A 61 -9.43 -0.78 10.41
CA ARG A 61 -8.93 0.44 11.04
C ARG A 61 -7.81 0.11 12.03
N TYR A 62 -6.66 0.73 11.85
CA TYR A 62 -5.54 0.75 12.81
C TYR A 62 -5.27 2.22 13.20
N ALA A 63 -5.46 2.54 14.48
CA ALA A 63 -5.40 3.90 15.01
C ALA A 63 -6.26 4.91 14.20
N SER A 64 -5.63 5.83 13.47
CA SER A 64 -6.29 6.87 12.66
C SER A 64 -6.32 6.56 11.17
N LEU A 65 -5.83 5.38 10.75
CA LEU A 65 -5.75 4.94 9.37
C LEU A 65 -6.70 3.77 9.10
N TYR A 66 -7.31 3.78 7.93
CA TYR A 66 -8.10 2.71 7.36
C TYR A 66 -7.31 2.09 6.22
N PHE A 67 -7.07 0.78 6.32
CA PHE A 67 -6.44 -0.04 5.30
C PHE A 67 -7.55 -0.75 4.55
N CYS A 68 -7.60 -0.60 3.24
CA CYS A 68 -8.64 -1.16 2.39
C CYS A 68 -8.01 -1.91 1.23
N MET A 69 -8.47 -3.13 0.98
CA MET A 69 -8.11 -3.94 -0.18
C MET A 69 -9.40 -4.38 -0.88
N CYS A 70 -9.45 -4.20 -2.20
CA CYS A 70 -10.59 -4.64 -3.02
C CYS A 70 -10.22 -5.95 -3.71
N ILE A 71 -11.03 -6.97 -3.56
CA ILE A 71 -10.79 -8.34 -4.01
C ILE A 71 -11.97 -8.88 -4.81
N ASP A 72 -11.74 -9.96 -5.54
CA ASP A 72 -12.79 -10.67 -6.27
C ASP A 72 -13.80 -11.28 -5.26
N PRO A 73 -15.08 -11.43 -5.65
CA PRO A 73 -16.09 -12.03 -4.77
C PRO A 73 -15.78 -13.45 -4.30
N ALA A 74 -15.01 -14.19 -5.11
CA ALA A 74 -14.63 -15.57 -4.82
C ALA A 74 -13.40 -15.68 -3.89
N ASP A 75 -12.67 -14.60 -3.67
CA ASP A 75 -11.48 -14.60 -2.83
C ASP A 75 -11.86 -14.65 -1.34
N ASN A 76 -10.93 -15.17 -0.53
CA ASN A 76 -11.10 -15.29 0.91
C ASN A 76 -10.88 -13.95 1.61
N GLU A 77 -11.93 -13.40 2.22
CA GLU A 77 -11.85 -12.11 2.90
C GLU A 77 -11.02 -12.17 4.17
N LEU A 78 -11.00 -13.32 4.86
CA LEU A 78 -10.22 -13.51 6.08
C LEU A 78 -8.73 -13.56 5.76
N GLU A 79 -8.34 -14.21 4.67
CA GLU A 79 -6.96 -14.19 4.17
C GLU A 79 -6.52 -12.76 3.86
N THR A 80 -7.33 -12.01 3.11
CA THR A 80 -7.05 -10.60 2.80
C THR A 80 -6.96 -9.74 4.06
N LEU A 81 -7.81 -9.99 5.06
CA LEU A 81 -7.75 -9.31 6.35
C LEU A 81 -6.44 -9.63 7.11
N GLN A 82 -5.93 -10.85 7.00
CA GLN A 82 -4.62 -11.23 7.53
C GLN A 82 -3.47 -10.57 6.77
N ILE A 83 -3.55 -10.43 5.44
CA ILE A 83 -2.57 -9.67 4.64
C ILE A 83 -2.50 -8.21 5.13
N ILE A 84 -3.65 -7.58 5.38
CA ILE A 84 -3.68 -6.23 5.96
C ILE A 84 -2.96 -6.21 7.31
N HIS A 85 -3.23 -7.17 8.19
CA HIS A 85 -2.57 -7.22 9.50
C HIS A 85 -1.06 -7.43 9.39
N HIS A 86 -0.65 -8.36 8.53
CA HIS A 86 0.75 -8.67 8.24
C HIS A 86 1.51 -7.42 7.77
N TYR A 87 0.91 -6.65 6.86
CA TYR A 87 1.47 -5.40 6.38
C TYR A 87 1.66 -4.36 7.50
N VAL A 88 0.65 -4.19 8.37
CA VAL A 88 0.72 -3.26 9.50
C VAL A 88 1.82 -3.66 10.50
N GLU A 89 1.99 -4.95 10.77
CA GLU A 89 3.04 -5.41 11.70
C GLU A 89 4.46 -5.19 11.17
N ILE A 90 4.64 -5.22 9.85
CA ILE A 90 5.94 -4.90 9.24
C ILE A 90 6.17 -3.39 9.25
N LEU A 91 5.14 -2.59 8.94
CA LEU A 91 5.19 -1.13 9.04
C LEU A 91 5.55 -0.64 10.46
N ASP A 92 5.10 -1.32 11.51
CA ASP A 92 5.43 -0.96 12.90
C ASP A 92 6.93 -1.14 13.21
N ARG A 93 7.62 -2.02 12.47
CA ARG A 93 9.05 -2.30 12.65
C ARG A 93 9.94 -1.50 11.70
N TYR A 94 9.37 -0.88 10.67
CA TYR A 94 10.10 -0.18 9.62
C TYR A 94 9.46 1.17 9.30
N PHE A 95 10.21 2.24 9.56
CA PHE A 95 9.75 3.62 9.41
C PHE A 95 10.05 4.24 8.03
N GLY A 96 10.58 3.47 7.08
CA GLY A 96 10.90 3.97 5.74
C GLY A 96 9.68 3.98 4.81
N ASN A 97 9.91 3.74 3.51
CA ASN A 97 8.86 3.89 2.51
C ASN A 97 7.86 2.72 2.55
N ALA A 98 6.61 3.02 2.92
CA ALA A 98 5.51 2.06 2.97
C ALA A 98 5.26 1.33 1.63
N TYR A 99 5.54 1.99 0.49
CA TYR A 99 5.41 1.36 -0.83
C TYR A 99 6.39 0.19 -1.02
N PHE A 100 7.61 0.26 -0.48
CA PHE A 100 8.59 -0.82 -0.63
C PHE A 100 8.16 -2.07 0.12
N ILE A 101 7.67 -1.91 1.36
CA ILE A 101 7.09 -3.05 2.09
C ILE A 101 5.90 -3.64 1.33
N LEU A 102 4.99 -2.79 0.84
CA LEU A 102 3.80 -3.28 0.15
C LEU A 102 4.17 -4.08 -1.10
N ASP A 103 5.19 -3.63 -1.84
CA ASP A 103 5.66 -4.28 -3.07
C ASP A 103 6.43 -5.59 -2.80
N GLU A 104 7.06 -5.74 -1.63
CA GLU A 104 7.64 -7.02 -1.20
C GLU A 104 6.57 -8.02 -0.74
N ILE A 105 5.49 -7.54 -0.11
CA ILE A 105 4.39 -8.41 0.35
C ILE A 105 3.50 -8.82 -0.83
N LEU A 106 3.19 -7.90 -1.73
CA LEU A 106 2.20 -8.08 -2.79
C LEU A 106 2.79 -7.80 -4.17
N ILE A 107 2.56 -8.73 -5.10
CA ILE A 107 2.90 -8.55 -6.51
C ILE A 107 1.73 -8.95 -7.40
N ALA A 108 1.45 -8.13 -8.42
CA ALA A 108 0.37 -8.38 -9.37
C ALA A 108 -1.02 -8.66 -8.74
N GLY A 109 -1.28 -8.14 -7.53
CA GLY A 109 -2.53 -8.36 -6.81
C GLY A 109 -2.58 -9.64 -5.97
N GLU A 110 -1.46 -10.34 -5.82
CA GLU A 110 -1.35 -11.60 -5.08
C GLU A 110 -0.28 -11.52 -3.97
N LEU A 111 -0.41 -12.37 -2.96
CA LEU A 111 0.57 -12.50 -1.88
C LEU A 111 1.87 -13.14 -2.41
N GLN A 112 2.98 -12.41 -2.29
CA GLN A 112 4.33 -12.85 -2.69
C GLN A 112 5.11 -13.41 -1.50
N GLU A 113 5.27 -12.61 -0.45
CA GLU A 113 6.11 -12.95 0.70
C GLU A 113 5.32 -12.85 1.99
N SER A 114 5.32 -13.94 2.76
CA SER A 114 4.61 -14.07 4.04
C SER A 114 5.55 -14.06 5.24
N ASN A 115 6.86 -14.13 5.01
CA ASN A 115 7.87 -14.08 6.06
C ASN A 115 8.30 -12.64 6.34
N LYS A 116 7.84 -12.09 7.48
CA LYS A 116 8.19 -10.74 7.95
C LYS A 116 9.70 -10.46 7.96
N LYS A 117 10.52 -11.46 8.34
CA LYS A 117 11.98 -11.28 8.41
C LYS A 117 12.60 -11.17 7.02
N ALA A 118 12.05 -11.89 6.05
CA ALA A 118 12.51 -11.81 4.66
C ALA A 118 12.18 -10.42 4.08
N VAL A 119 10.94 -9.95 4.24
CA VAL A 119 10.51 -8.61 3.81
C VAL A 119 11.41 -7.53 4.42
N LEU A 120 11.58 -7.51 5.75
CA LEU A 120 12.40 -6.49 6.42
C LEU A 120 13.85 -6.46 5.91
N ARG A 121 14.44 -7.64 5.67
CA ARG A 121 15.81 -7.74 5.13
C ARG A 121 15.90 -7.18 3.72
N LEU A 122 14.94 -7.49 2.85
CA LEU A 122 14.92 -7.03 1.47
C LEU A 122 14.73 -5.51 1.40
N VAL A 123 13.78 -4.96 2.15
CA VAL A 123 13.55 -3.52 2.20
C VAL A 123 14.76 -2.76 2.77
N THR A 124 15.43 -3.29 3.80
CA THR A 124 16.67 -2.69 4.33
C THR A 124 17.79 -2.68 3.27
N THR A 125 17.86 -3.74 2.46
CA THR A 125 18.84 -3.82 1.37
C THR A 125 18.50 -2.82 0.27
N GLN A 126 17.22 -2.64 -0.07
CA GLN A 126 16.75 -1.63 -1.01
C GLN A 126 17.11 -0.22 -0.56
N ASP A 127 16.92 0.12 0.72
CA ASP A 127 17.29 1.43 1.25
C ASP A 127 18.79 1.70 1.11
N ALA A 128 19.64 0.71 1.43
CA ALA A 128 21.09 0.85 1.27
C ALA A 128 21.48 1.09 -0.20
N LEU A 129 20.83 0.43 -1.15
CA LEU A 129 21.06 0.64 -2.57
C LEU A 129 20.59 2.02 -3.04
N VAL A 130 19.46 2.51 -2.52
CA VAL A 130 18.93 3.85 -2.84
C VAL A 130 19.87 4.94 -2.33
N GLU A 131 20.40 4.81 -1.11
CA GLU A 131 21.36 5.78 -0.58
C GLU A 131 22.67 5.77 -1.38
N ALA A 132 23.23 4.60 -1.70
CA ALA A 132 24.41 4.49 -2.54
C ALA A 132 24.20 5.13 -3.94
N ALA A 133 23.01 4.96 -4.53
CA ALA A 133 22.67 5.58 -5.81
C ALA A 133 22.56 7.11 -5.73
N LYS A 134 22.01 7.64 -4.63
CA LYS A 134 21.94 9.11 -4.39
C LYS A 134 23.32 9.72 -4.23
N GLU A 135 24.22 9.06 -3.50
CA GLU A 135 25.60 9.53 -3.32
C GLU A 135 26.35 9.59 -4.65
N ALA A 136 26.21 8.55 -5.49
CA ALA A 136 26.79 8.53 -6.82
C ALA A 136 26.24 9.64 -7.72
N ALA A 137 24.92 9.87 -7.72
CA ALA A 137 24.27 10.92 -8.50
C ALA A 137 24.70 12.33 -8.07
N SER A 138 24.79 12.58 -6.75
CA SER A 138 25.31 13.83 -6.20
C SER A 138 26.75 14.07 -6.66
N SER A 139 27.60 13.05 -6.59
CA SER A 139 29.00 13.12 -7.01
C SER A 139 29.13 13.47 -8.49
N LEU A 140 28.34 12.83 -9.36
CA LEU A 140 28.27 13.14 -10.79
C LEU A 140 27.82 14.57 -11.05
N SER A 141 26.78 15.04 -10.35
CA SER A 141 26.28 16.42 -10.51
C SER A 141 27.33 17.47 -10.14
N ASN A 142 28.13 17.22 -9.09
CA ASN A 142 29.21 18.10 -8.67
C ASN A 142 30.34 18.14 -9.70
N ILE A 143 30.70 17.01 -10.30
CA ILE A 143 31.72 16.93 -11.35
C ILE A 143 31.27 17.72 -12.59
N ILE A 144 30.01 17.56 -13.02
CA ILE A 144 29.46 18.29 -14.18
C ILE A 144 29.46 19.80 -13.91
N ALA A 145 29.05 20.23 -12.72
CA ALA A 145 29.04 21.65 -12.33
C ALA A 145 30.43 22.28 -12.28
N GLN A 146 31.47 21.50 -11.96
CA GLN A 146 32.86 21.93 -12.02
C GLN A 146 33.39 22.02 -13.46
N ALA A 147 32.96 21.11 -14.35
CA ALA A 147 33.40 21.06 -15.74
C ALA A 147 32.71 22.07 -16.68
N THR A 148 31.59 22.67 -16.26
CA THR A 148 30.84 23.68 -17.03
C THR A 148 31.14 25.13 -16.63
N LYS A 149 32.07 25.34 -15.69
CA LYS A 149 32.69 26.64 -15.41
C LYS A 149 34.00 26.78 -16.18
#